data_AF-A0A2P7V3F1-F1
#
_entry.id   AF-A0A2P7V3F1-F1
#
_cell.length_a   1.000
_cell.length_b   1.000
_cell.length_c   1.000
_cell.angle_alpha   90.00
_cell.angle_beta   90.00
_cell.angle_gamma   90.00
#
_symmetry.space_group_name_H-M   'P 1'
#
loop_
_entity.id
_entity.type
_entity.pdbx_description
1 polymer ?
#
loop_
_entity_poly.entity_id
_entity_poly.type
_entity_poly.pdbx_seq_one_letter_code
_entity_poly.pdbx_strand_id
1 'polypeptide(L)'
;MISDILRDHGMGKGINGVDRKALIDIANAADTNQSVVKTIIINNLKAKDPTLAINASSTWADIIAAIPNLYIGKKWATGTVAIPGSSGTNNEVTVTGLGFVPKTIFAFNTGDATSSDVNIHCYTACPSYSNPIFTGWKKVDNWSVESNVIAQSTAPTTNSFKLRSTGVTGYTNYIRWFAIE
;
A
#
# COMPACT_ATOMS: atom_id res chain seq x y z
N MET A 1 36.22 64.17 -4.06
CA MET A 1 36.21 63.14 -5.12
C MET A 1 36.64 61.74 -4.65
N ILE A 2 37.57 61.61 -3.70
CA ILE A 2 37.94 60.29 -3.12
C ILE A 2 36.88 59.73 -2.15
N SER A 3 36.03 60.58 -1.55
CA SER A 3 35.01 60.16 -0.57
C SER A 3 33.83 59.39 -1.18
N ASP A 4 33.49 59.65 -2.45
CA ASP A 4 32.32 59.03 -3.11
C ASP A 4 32.65 57.66 -3.69
N ILE A 5 33.86 57.49 -4.24
CA ILE A 5 34.32 56.19 -4.78
C ILE A 5 34.52 55.15 -3.64
N LEU A 6 34.78 55.60 -2.40
CA LEU A 6 35.01 54.71 -1.25
C LEU A 6 33.73 54.28 -0.52
N ARG A 7 32.62 55.01 -0.68
CA ARG A 7 31.31 54.64 -0.11
C ARG A 7 30.56 53.62 -0.97
N ASP A 8 30.69 53.70 -2.28
CA ASP A 8 30.07 52.75 -3.21
C ASP A 8 30.82 51.41 -3.27
N HIS A 9 32.08 51.33 -2.81
CA HIS A 9 32.95 50.14 -2.90
C HIS A 9 33.24 49.42 -1.55
N GLY A 10 32.41 49.63 -0.52
CA GLY A 10 32.33 48.67 0.60
C GLY A 10 33.52 48.58 1.57
N MET A 11 34.12 49.69 2.00
CA MET A 11 35.08 49.65 3.13
C MET A 11 34.50 50.35 4.37
N GLY A 12 34.34 49.69 5.54
CA GLY A 12 34.99 48.47 6.04
C GLY A 12 34.15 47.18 6.16
N LYS A 13 33.85 46.57 5.01
CA LYS A 13 33.60 45.12 4.79
C LYS A 13 32.35 44.45 5.36
N GLY A 14 31.43 45.23 5.92
CA GLY A 14 30.10 44.72 6.30
C GLY A 14 29.06 44.98 5.21
N ILE A 15 28.13 44.06 5.05
CA ILE A 15 26.82 44.29 4.42
C ILE A 15 26.24 45.60 4.98
N ASN A 16 25.88 46.56 4.11
CA ASN A 16 25.32 47.85 4.52
C ASN A 16 23.92 47.66 5.15
N GLY A 17 23.35 48.69 5.79
CA GLY A 17 22.07 48.56 6.51
C GLY A 17 20.89 48.13 5.63
N VAL A 18 20.86 48.61 4.38
CA VAL A 18 19.82 48.27 3.38
C VAL A 18 19.96 46.82 2.94
N ASP A 19 21.17 46.42 2.58
CA ASP A 19 21.49 45.05 2.17
C ASP A 19 21.23 44.05 3.30
N ARG A 20 21.54 44.45 4.56
CA ARG A 20 21.27 43.63 5.74
C ARG A 20 19.78 43.40 5.90
N LYS A 21 18.98 44.46 5.76
CA LYS A 21 17.54 44.35 5.82
C LYS A 21 16.99 43.49 4.69
N ALA A 22 17.47 43.67 3.46
CA ALA A 22 17.06 42.85 2.32
C ALA A 22 17.36 41.36 2.56
N LEU A 23 18.54 41.03 3.10
CA LEU A 23 18.90 39.65 3.44
C LEU A 23 18.04 39.07 4.56
N ILE A 24 17.71 39.86 5.59
CA ILE A 24 16.77 39.46 6.64
C ILE A 24 15.38 39.20 6.06
N ASP A 25 14.89 40.09 5.20
CA ASP A 25 13.57 39.97 4.58
C ASP A 25 13.50 38.71 3.68
N ILE A 26 14.57 38.42 2.91
CA ILE A 26 14.70 37.19 2.12
C ILE A 26 14.71 35.95 3.02
N ALA A 27 15.47 35.96 4.11
CA ALA A 27 15.53 34.84 5.05
C ALA A 27 14.17 34.56 5.70
N ASN A 28 13.45 35.61 6.13
CA ASN A 28 12.13 35.51 6.73
C ASN A 28 11.09 34.98 5.74
N ALA A 29 11.14 35.44 4.48
CA ALA A 29 10.27 34.95 3.41
C ALA A 29 10.55 33.48 3.09
N ALA A 30 11.83 33.09 3.05
CA ALA A 30 12.23 31.71 2.82
C ALA A 30 11.76 30.77 3.95
N ASP A 31 11.89 31.19 5.22
CA ASP A 31 11.44 30.41 6.38
C ASP A 31 9.91 30.23 6.40
N THR A 32 9.17 31.31 6.09
CA THR A 32 7.72 31.28 5.93
C THR A 32 7.31 30.29 4.83
N ASN A 33 7.94 30.38 3.66
CA ASN A 33 7.65 29.49 2.53
C ASN A 33 7.98 28.03 2.86
N GLN A 34 9.09 27.76 3.56
CA GLN A 34 9.48 26.42 3.98
C GLN A 34 8.42 25.81 4.92
N SER A 35 7.91 26.59 5.88
CA SER A 35 6.85 26.16 6.79
C SER A 35 5.54 25.82 6.06
N VAL A 36 5.16 26.64 5.08
CA VAL A 36 3.99 26.41 4.22
C VAL A 36 4.15 25.13 3.40
N VAL A 37 5.26 24.97 2.67
CA VAL A 37 5.53 23.79 1.83
C VAL A 37 5.55 22.51 2.69
N LYS A 38 6.19 22.56 3.85
CA LYS A 38 6.24 21.44 4.78
C LYS A 38 4.84 21.04 5.27
N THR A 39 4.01 22.02 5.62
CA THR A 39 2.61 21.80 6.03
C THR A 39 1.80 21.16 4.90
N ILE A 40 1.94 21.67 3.68
CA ILE A 40 1.26 21.09 2.49
C ILE A 40 1.67 19.64 2.29
N ILE A 41 2.96 19.31 2.40
CA ILE A 41 3.45 17.94 2.25
C ILE A 41 2.88 17.03 3.34
N ILE A 42 2.96 17.43 4.62
CA ILE A 42 2.40 16.64 5.73
C ILE A 42 0.91 16.39 5.52
N ASN A 43 0.14 17.42 5.14
CA ASN A 43 -1.30 17.29 4.91
C ASN A 43 -1.60 16.32 3.76
N ASN A 44 -0.86 16.40 2.65
CA ASN A 44 -1.02 15.47 1.54
C ASN A 44 -0.65 14.03 1.93
N LEU A 45 0.45 13.83 2.66
CA LEU A 45 0.86 12.51 3.15
C LEU A 45 -0.16 11.93 4.13
N LYS A 46 -0.73 12.75 5.04
CA LYS A 46 -1.78 12.30 5.97
C LYS A 46 -3.13 12.05 5.32
N ALA A 47 -3.48 12.80 4.28
CA ALA A 47 -4.66 12.50 3.47
C ALA A 47 -4.53 11.15 2.75
N LYS A 48 -3.29 10.72 2.49
CA LYS A 48 -2.93 9.44 1.89
C LYS A 48 -2.86 8.30 2.90
N ASP A 49 -2.30 8.55 4.08
CA ASP A 49 -2.23 7.60 5.18
C ASP A 49 -2.34 8.36 6.52
N PRO A 50 -3.53 8.36 7.16
CA PRO A 50 -3.74 9.07 8.42
C PRO A 50 -2.91 8.52 9.59
N THR A 51 -2.37 7.31 9.47
CA THR A 51 -1.63 6.62 10.53
C THR A 51 -0.15 7.01 10.60
N LEU A 52 0.35 7.77 9.61
CA LEU A 52 1.73 8.26 9.61
C LEU A 52 2.03 9.11 10.86
N ALA A 53 3.09 8.75 11.56
CA ALA A 53 3.58 9.42 12.76
C ALA A 53 4.32 10.75 12.45
N ILE A 54 3.77 11.57 11.55
CA ILE A 54 4.25 12.91 11.21
C ILE A 54 3.22 13.98 11.58
N ASN A 55 3.68 15.16 11.98
CA ASN A 55 2.85 16.30 12.34
C ASN A 55 3.60 17.61 12.06
N ALA A 56 2.97 18.76 12.33
CA ALA A 56 3.55 20.07 12.03
C ALA A 56 4.96 20.30 12.65
N SER A 57 5.24 19.67 13.79
CA SER A 57 6.55 19.75 14.47
C SER A 57 7.62 18.82 13.90
N SER A 58 7.26 17.79 13.12
CA SER A 58 8.20 16.81 12.54
C SER A 58 9.26 17.48 11.69
N THR A 59 10.53 17.09 11.77
CA THR A 59 11.60 17.62 10.91
C THR A 59 11.50 17.09 9.48
N TRP A 60 12.28 17.65 8.54
CA TRP A 60 12.38 17.07 7.18
C TRP A 60 12.92 15.63 7.21
N ALA A 61 13.82 15.32 8.14
CA ALA A 61 14.33 13.96 8.32
C ALA A 61 13.20 13.00 8.77
N ASP A 62 12.35 13.43 9.69
CA ASP A 62 11.18 12.63 10.12
C ASP A 62 10.21 12.40 8.97
N ILE A 63 9.96 13.41 8.13
CA ILE A 63 9.10 13.29 6.94
C ILE A 63 9.71 12.27 5.96
N ILE A 64 11.01 12.36 5.66
CA ILE A 64 11.70 11.42 4.78
C ILE A 64 11.65 9.99 5.35
N ALA A 65 11.87 9.82 6.65
CA ALA A 65 11.80 8.51 7.31
C ALA A 65 10.37 7.93 7.33
N ALA A 66 9.34 8.77 7.26
CA ALA A 66 7.95 8.35 7.22
C ALA A 66 7.48 7.94 5.81
N ILE A 67 8.08 8.46 4.73
CA ILE A 67 7.67 8.15 3.35
C ILE A 67 7.71 6.64 3.03
N PRO A 68 8.75 5.85 3.40
CA PRO A 68 8.75 4.40 3.17
C PRO A 68 7.63 3.66 3.90
N ASN A 69 7.09 4.23 4.97
CA ASN A 69 6.02 3.64 5.78
C ASN A 69 4.62 4.03 5.30
N LEU A 70 4.50 4.82 4.22
CA LEU A 70 3.20 5.12 3.62
C LEU A 70 2.48 3.81 3.27
N TYR A 71 1.28 3.62 3.81
CA TYR A 71 0.46 2.44 3.50
C TYR A 71 -0.03 2.38 2.05
N ILE A 72 0.36 3.33 1.20
CA ILE A 72 0.08 3.33 -0.23
C ILE A 72 1.25 2.67 -0.95
N GLY A 73 1.06 1.43 -1.40
CA GLY A 73 1.99 0.84 -2.36
C GLY A 73 1.80 -0.65 -2.59
N LYS A 74 1.58 -1.44 -1.53
CA LYS A 74 1.29 -2.88 -1.63
C LYS A 74 0.44 -3.30 -0.45
N LYS A 75 -0.88 -3.22 -0.60
CA LYS A 75 -1.77 -3.77 0.41
C LYS A 75 -1.83 -5.28 0.21
N TRP A 76 -1.27 -6.00 1.17
CA TRP A 76 -1.36 -7.44 1.24
C TRP A 76 -1.94 -7.84 2.59
N ALA A 77 -2.54 -9.02 2.64
CA ALA A 77 -3.05 -9.60 3.86
C ALA A 77 -2.88 -11.11 3.80
N THR A 78 -2.78 -11.74 4.96
CA THR A 78 -2.75 -13.19 5.08
C THR A 78 -3.70 -13.66 6.15
N GLY A 79 -4.03 -14.93 6.09
CA GLY A 79 -4.78 -15.59 7.14
C GLY A 79 -4.92 -17.07 6.88
N THR A 80 -5.60 -17.72 7.81
CA THR A 80 -5.99 -19.12 7.68
C THR A 80 -7.49 -19.21 7.92
N VAL A 81 -8.18 -19.97 7.10
CA VAL A 81 -9.59 -20.29 7.29
C VAL A 81 -9.78 -21.80 7.26
N ALA A 82 -10.71 -22.29 8.07
CA ALA A 82 -11.17 -23.67 8.04
C ALA A 82 -12.48 -23.72 7.25
N ILE A 83 -12.54 -24.56 6.23
CA ILE A 83 -13.78 -24.84 5.49
C ILE A 83 -14.17 -26.29 5.75
N PRO A 84 -15.25 -26.54 6.51
CA PRO A 84 -15.75 -27.90 6.72
C PRO A 84 -16.08 -28.57 5.38
N GLY A 85 -15.76 -29.85 5.22
CA GLY A 85 -16.28 -30.66 4.12
C GLY A 85 -17.71 -31.09 4.40
N SER A 86 -18.60 -31.05 3.41
CA SER A 86 -19.95 -31.61 3.54
C SER A 86 -20.29 -32.45 2.31
N SER A 87 -21.06 -33.51 2.53
CA SER A 87 -21.64 -34.30 1.45
C SER A 87 -22.67 -33.47 0.69
N GLY A 88 -22.32 -33.02 -0.51
CA GLY A 88 -23.25 -32.46 -1.48
C GLY A 88 -23.52 -30.95 -1.40
N THR A 89 -22.80 -30.19 -0.55
CA THR A 89 -22.92 -28.72 -0.50
C THR A 89 -21.58 -28.03 -0.73
N ASN A 90 -21.60 -26.96 -1.53
CA ASN A 90 -20.46 -26.06 -1.71
C ASN A 90 -20.26 -25.26 -0.42
N ASN A 91 -19.30 -25.64 0.42
CA ASN A 91 -19.01 -24.90 1.64
C ASN A 91 -18.14 -23.68 1.31
N GLU A 92 -18.57 -22.52 1.78
CA GLU A 92 -17.94 -21.25 1.44
C GLU A 92 -17.62 -20.48 2.71
N VAL A 93 -16.41 -19.95 2.79
CA VAL A 93 -16.02 -18.96 3.79
C VAL A 93 -15.81 -17.63 3.09
N THR A 94 -16.30 -16.57 3.72
CA THR A 94 -15.99 -15.20 3.32
C THR A 94 -14.88 -14.67 4.22
N VAL A 95 -13.76 -14.28 3.63
CA VAL A 95 -12.69 -13.51 4.29
C VAL A 95 -13.08 -12.03 4.22
N THR A 96 -13.24 -11.38 5.36
CA THR A 96 -13.67 -9.97 5.49
C THR A 96 -12.62 -9.12 6.21
N GLY A 97 -12.87 -7.81 6.31
CA GLY A 97 -12.01 -6.90 7.08
C GLY A 97 -10.72 -6.48 6.38
N LEU A 98 -10.62 -6.69 5.06
CA LEU A 98 -9.44 -6.28 4.31
C LEU A 98 -9.41 -4.74 4.14
N GLY A 99 -8.23 -4.14 4.21
CA GLY A 99 -8.05 -2.71 3.90
C GLY A 99 -8.09 -2.38 2.40
N PHE A 100 -8.41 -3.37 1.55
CA PHE A 100 -8.34 -3.30 0.09
C PHE A 100 -9.26 -4.31 -0.59
N VAL A 101 -9.54 -4.07 -1.88
CA VAL A 101 -10.17 -5.03 -2.79
C VAL A 101 -9.06 -5.88 -3.44
N PRO A 102 -8.95 -7.19 -3.15
CA PRO A 102 -7.87 -8.00 -3.69
C PRO A 102 -7.97 -8.15 -5.22
N LYS A 103 -6.84 -7.97 -5.92
CA LYS A 103 -6.67 -8.31 -7.34
C LYS A 103 -5.94 -9.63 -7.57
N THR A 104 -5.19 -10.10 -6.57
CA THR A 104 -4.54 -11.41 -6.60
C THR A 104 -4.74 -12.11 -5.26
N ILE A 105 -5.07 -13.39 -5.30
CA ILE A 105 -5.26 -14.25 -4.13
C ILE A 105 -4.49 -15.54 -4.37
N PHE A 106 -3.57 -15.87 -3.47
CA PHE A 106 -3.01 -17.21 -3.36
C PHE A 106 -3.74 -17.96 -2.27
N ALA A 107 -4.17 -19.18 -2.57
CA ALA A 107 -4.78 -20.09 -1.61
C ALA A 107 -3.97 -21.38 -1.55
N PHE A 108 -3.63 -21.80 -0.34
CA PHE A 108 -2.82 -22.96 -0.05
C PHE A 108 -3.70 -23.97 0.71
N ASN A 109 -4.08 -25.07 0.06
CA ASN A 109 -4.86 -26.12 0.72
C ASN A 109 -3.94 -27.06 1.50
N THR A 110 -4.36 -27.40 2.71
CA THR A 110 -3.74 -28.40 3.59
C THR A 110 -4.81 -29.26 4.25
N GLY A 111 -4.49 -30.54 4.48
CA GLY A 111 -5.36 -31.47 5.23
C GLY A 111 -5.45 -31.17 6.72
N ASP A 112 -4.49 -30.43 7.27
CA ASP A 112 -4.46 -29.97 8.66
C ASP A 112 -3.75 -28.61 8.76
N ALA A 113 -3.99 -27.87 9.86
CA ALA A 113 -3.47 -26.51 10.03
C ALA A 113 -1.93 -26.42 10.04
N THR A 114 -1.21 -27.52 10.30
CA THR A 114 0.25 -27.56 10.48
C THR A 114 1.02 -28.19 9.33
N SER A 115 0.34 -28.81 8.35
CA SER A 115 0.99 -29.49 7.22
C SER A 115 1.92 -28.58 6.41
N SER A 116 3.06 -29.13 5.99
CA SER A 116 4.00 -28.50 5.05
C SER A 116 3.70 -28.83 3.58
N ASP A 117 2.85 -29.84 3.32
CA ASP A 117 2.47 -30.27 1.99
C ASP A 117 1.26 -29.44 1.52
N VAL A 118 1.53 -28.46 0.65
CA VAL A 118 0.53 -27.47 0.22
C VAL A 118 0.19 -27.62 -1.25
N ASN A 119 -1.12 -27.68 -1.55
CA ASN A 119 -1.60 -27.45 -2.92
C ASN A 119 -1.78 -25.95 -3.13
N ILE A 120 -1.08 -25.38 -4.12
CA ILE A 120 -1.05 -23.93 -4.38
C ILE A 120 -2.02 -23.58 -5.51
N HIS A 121 -2.92 -22.65 -5.23
CA HIS A 121 -3.82 -22.05 -6.22
C HIS A 121 -3.58 -20.54 -6.28
N CYS A 122 -3.42 -19.98 -7.47
CA CYS A 122 -3.38 -18.54 -7.69
C CYS A 122 -4.66 -18.09 -8.41
N TYR A 123 -5.31 -17.05 -7.93
CA TYR A 123 -6.41 -16.38 -8.61
C TYR A 123 -6.00 -14.94 -8.83
N THR A 124 -6.06 -14.48 -10.08
CA THR A 124 -5.63 -13.13 -10.41
C THR A 124 -6.56 -12.49 -11.41
N ALA A 125 -6.73 -11.17 -11.27
CA ALA A 125 -7.27 -10.35 -12.33
C ALA A 125 -6.21 -10.26 -13.45
N CYS A 126 -6.50 -10.88 -14.59
CA CYS A 126 -5.61 -10.86 -15.75
C CYS A 126 -6.11 -9.82 -16.77
N PRO A 127 -5.24 -8.94 -17.30
CA PRO A 127 -5.58 -8.16 -18.49
C PRO A 127 -5.75 -9.12 -19.68
N SER A 128 -6.74 -8.88 -20.54
CA SER A 128 -6.81 -9.65 -21.79
C SER A 128 -5.79 -9.06 -22.78
N TYR A 129 -5.25 -9.89 -23.67
CA TYR A 129 -4.32 -9.43 -24.72
C TYR A 129 -4.92 -8.31 -25.61
N SER A 130 -6.26 -8.21 -25.65
CA SER A 130 -7.02 -7.25 -26.45
C SER A 130 -7.56 -6.05 -25.65
N ASN A 131 -7.42 -6.02 -24.33
CA ASN A 131 -7.97 -4.96 -23.49
C ASN A 131 -7.09 -4.69 -22.25
N PRO A 132 -6.51 -3.48 -22.11
CA PRO A 132 -5.67 -3.12 -20.95
C PRO A 132 -6.47 -3.00 -19.63
N ILE A 133 -7.80 -3.10 -19.68
CA ILE A 133 -8.65 -3.22 -18.51
C ILE A 133 -8.64 -4.69 -18.04
N PHE A 134 -8.38 -4.91 -16.75
CA PHE A 134 -8.44 -6.21 -16.07
C PHE A 134 -9.85 -6.82 -16.19
N THR A 135 -10.11 -7.55 -17.27
CA THR A 135 -11.46 -8.01 -17.63
C THR A 135 -11.71 -9.49 -17.29
N GLY A 136 -10.68 -10.26 -16.92
CA GLY A 136 -10.83 -11.69 -16.63
C GLY A 136 -10.23 -12.11 -15.29
N TRP A 137 -11.07 -12.61 -14.37
CA TRP A 137 -10.61 -13.36 -13.19
C TRP A 137 -10.19 -14.76 -13.63
N LYS A 138 -8.95 -15.16 -13.36
CA LYS A 138 -8.38 -16.44 -13.81
C LYS A 138 -7.78 -17.20 -12.65
N LYS A 139 -8.07 -18.50 -12.58
CA LYS A 139 -7.30 -19.48 -11.80
C LYS A 139 -6.05 -19.84 -12.60
N VAL A 140 -4.89 -19.72 -11.98
CA VAL A 140 -3.59 -20.14 -12.49
C VAL A 140 -3.07 -21.18 -11.50
N ASP A 141 -3.15 -22.45 -11.86
CA ASP A 141 -2.72 -23.59 -11.03
C ASP A 141 -1.76 -24.51 -11.80
N ASN A 142 -1.01 -25.33 -11.06
CA ASN A 142 0.04 -26.21 -11.62
C ASN A 142 -0.37 -27.70 -11.70
N TRP A 143 -1.63 -28.08 -11.45
CA TRP A 143 -2.03 -29.49 -11.62
C TRP A 143 -3.54 -29.77 -11.74
N SER A 144 -3.79 -30.88 -12.43
CA SER A 144 -4.99 -31.49 -13.03
C SER A 144 -6.21 -31.69 -12.11
N VAL A 145 -7.41 -31.50 -12.68
CA VAL A 145 -8.79 -31.99 -12.39
C VAL A 145 -9.29 -32.16 -10.94
N GLU A 146 -8.45 -32.61 -10.01
CA GLU A 146 -8.75 -32.81 -8.58
C GLU A 146 -8.52 -31.54 -7.73
N SER A 147 -7.84 -30.54 -8.29
CA SER A 147 -7.58 -29.23 -7.68
C SER A 147 -8.81 -28.30 -7.62
N ASN A 148 -9.99 -28.81 -8.00
CA ASN A 148 -11.29 -28.13 -7.96
C ASN A 148 -11.84 -27.95 -6.54
N VAL A 149 -11.14 -28.45 -5.52
CA VAL A 149 -11.56 -28.28 -4.14
C VAL A 149 -11.67 -26.81 -3.81
N ILE A 150 -10.68 -25.96 -4.09
CA ILE A 150 -10.78 -24.54 -3.77
C ILE A 150 -11.17 -23.71 -5.00
N ALA A 151 -12.19 -22.88 -4.87
CA ALA A 151 -12.60 -21.94 -5.90
C ALA A 151 -12.83 -20.54 -5.31
N GLN A 152 -12.27 -19.55 -6.00
CA GLN A 152 -12.76 -18.18 -5.97
C GLN A 152 -13.20 -17.85 -7.39
N SER A 153 -14.49 -18.04 -7.69
CA SER A 153 -15.02 -18.04 -9.06
C SER A 153 -15.19 -16.66 -9.66
N THR A 154 -15.21 -15.61 -8.82
CA THR A 154 -15.44 -14.22 -9.23
C THR A 154 -14.39 -13.30 -8.62
N ALA A 155 -14.02 -12.26 -9.36
CA ALA A 155 -13.17 -11.20 -8.83
C ALA A 155 -13.81 -10.56 -7.59
N PRO A 156 -13.04 -10.31 -6.52
CA PRO A 156 -13.47 -9.45 -5.43
C PRO A 156 -13.88 -8.07 -5.96
N THR A 157 -15.05 -7.59 -5.55
CA THR A 157 -15.52 -6.22 -5.83
C THR A 157 -15.59 -5.37 -4.56
N THR A 158 -15.29 -5.97 -3.42
CA THR A 158 -15.33 -5.35 -2.10
C THR A 158 -14.08 -5.73 -1.31
N ASN A 159 -13.96 -5.18 -0.10
CA ASN A 159 -12.92 -5.47 0.88
C ASN A 159 -13.01 -6.88 1.50
N SER A 160 -13.43 -7.86 0.70
CA SER A 160 -13.66 -9.24 1.08
C SER A 160 -13.53 -10.16 -0.13
N PHE A 161 -13.27 -11.44 0.11
CA PHE A 161 -13.32 -12.48 -0.93
C PHE A 161 -13.87 -13.77 -0.37
N LYS A 162 -14.24 -14.69 -1.27
CA LYS A 162 -14.81 -15.98 -0.92
C LYS A 162 -13.85 -17.10 -1.28
N LEU A 163 -13.78 -18.10 -0.43
CA LEU A 163 -13.10 -19.35 -0.72
C LEU A 163 -14.15 -20.44 -0.58
N ARG A 164 -14.31 -21.23 -1.64
CA ARG A 164 -15.26 -22.33 -1.69
C ARG A 164 -14.52 -23.64 -1.73
N SER A 165 -14.92 -24.60 -0.90
CA SER A 165 -14.54 -26.01 -0.98
C SER A 165 -15.60 -26.79 -1.80
N THR A 166 -15.22 -27.49 -2.87
CA THR A 166 -16.12 -28.39 -3.62
C THR A 166 -15.62 -29.84 -3.59
N GLY A 167 -16.54 -30.80 -3.53
CA GLY A 167 -16.21 -32.23 -3.71
C GLY A 167 -15.45 -32.93 -2.57
N VAL A 168 -15.29 -32.31 -1.40
CA VAL A 168 -14.63 -32.95 -0.24
C VAL A 168 -15.65 -33.31 0.83
N THR A 169 -15.75 -34.61 1.12
CA THR A 169 -16.64 -35.16 2.14
C THR A 169 -15.82 -35.72 3.31
N GLY A 170 -16.27 -35.48 4.55
CA GLY A 170 -15.70 -36.12 5.74
C GLY A 170 -14.48 -35.45 6.38
N TYR A 171 -13.92 -34.37 5.80
CA TYR A 171 -12.73 -33.68 6.34
C TYR A 171 -12.86 -32.16 6.25
N THR A 172 -12.19 -31.43 7.15
CA THR A 172 -12.10 -29.96 7.11
C THR A 172 -10.86 -29.56 6.33
N ASN A 173 -11.02 -28.72 5.31
CA ASN A 173 -9.88 -28.14 4.60
C ASN A 173 -9.38 -26.91 5.36
N TYR A 174 -8.07 -26.84 5.57
CA TYR A 174 -7.43 -25.63 6.11
C TYR A 174 -6.78 -24.89 4.96
N ILE A 175 -7.23 -23.65 4.75
CA ILE A 175 -6.76 -22.81 3.66
C ILE A 175 -5.97 -21.66 4.24
N ARG A 176 -4.66 -21.68 4.02
CA ARG A 176 -3.84 -20.47 4.20
C ARG A 176 -4.02 -19.61 2.96
N TRP A 177 -4.06 -18.29 3.13
CA TRP A 177 -4.25 -17.39 2.00
C TRP A 177 -3.34 -16.18 2.09
N PHE A 178 -3.02 -15.63 0.93
CA PHE A 178 -2.28 -14.39 0.73
C PHE A 178 -3.01 -13.56 -0.33
N ALA A 179 -3.52 -12.40 0.06
CA ALA A 179 -4.26 -11.50 -0.83
C ALA A 179 -3.41 -10.25 -1.13
N ILE A 180 -3.49 -9.73 -2.35
CA ILE A 180 -2.78 -8.53 -2.82
C ILE A 180 -3.76 -7.66 -3.61
N GLU A 181 -3.68 -6.33 -3.42
CA GLU A 181 -4.30 -5.33 -4.30
C GLU A 181 -3.56 -5.14 -5.63
#